data_AF-A0AA38CLV5-F1
#
_entry.id   AF-A0AA38CLV5-F1
#
_cell.length_a   1.000
_cell.length_b   1.000
_cell.length_c   1.000
_cell.angle_alpha   90.00
_cell.angle_beta   90.00
_cell.angle_gamma   90.00
#
_symmetry.space_group_name_H-M   'P 1'
#
loop_
_entity.id
_entity.type
_entity.pdbx_description
1 polymer ?
#
loop_
_entity_poly.entity_id
_entity_poly.type
_entity_poly.pdbx_seq_one_letter_code
_entity_poly.pdbx_strand_id
1 'polypeptide(L)'
;MEMGRKRLEKECAGNGMGGACIGPANIRCGLCGALSYCSSFHQKVHWKEHKEECKRMEEQMKHSSSLHDFPFSFTQESTEQVELGEVSCCSFLERRGIHQIGLWKSECGCGQPILPSDVSR
;
A
#
# COMPACT_ATOMS: atom_id res chain seq x y z
N MET A 1 18.26 4.60 -23.50
CA MET A 1 19.12 4.76 -22.31
C MET A 1 18.34 4.22 -21.13
N GLU A 2 18.73 3.05 -20.62
CA GLU A 2 18.01 2.35 -19.57
C GLU A 2 18.33 3.03 -18.23
N MET A 3 17.40 3.80 -17.70
CA MET A 3 17.50 4.34 -16.34
C MET A 3 17.30 3.16 -15.38
N GLY A 4 18.41 2.52 -15.00
CA GLY A 4 18.42 1.45 -14.02
C GLY A 4 17.65 1.89 -12.77
N ARG A 5 16.66 1.08 -12.38
CA ARG A 5 15.85 1.32 -11.18
C ARG A 5 16.79 1.50 -9.99
N LYS A 6 16.95 2.74 -9.51
CA LYS A 6 17.72 3.01 -8.29
C LYS A 6 17.03 2.25 -7.15
N ARG A 7 17.76 1.35 -6.50
CA ARG A 7 17.28 0.64 -5.31
C ARG A 7 17.00 1.71 -4.25
N LEU A 8 15.74 1.86 -3.85
CA LEU A 8 15.37 2.71 -2.73
C LEU A 8 16.10 2.17 -1.49
N GLU A 9 16.89 3.00 -0.83
CA GLU A 9 17.63 2.62 0.37
C GLU A 9 16.63 2.33 1.49
N LYS A 10 16.77 1.15 2.13
CA LYS A 10 15.89 0.76 3.23
C LYS A 10 16.39 1.36 4.53
N GLU A 11 15.47 1.86 5.34
CA GLU A 11 15.77 2.40 6.67
C GLU A 11 16.05 1.28 7.69
N CYS A 12 16.94 1.55 8.64
CA CYS A 12 17.22 0.64 9.74
C CYS A 12 16.09 0.72 10.78
N ALA A 13 15.39 -0.39 11.01
CA ALA A 13 14.29 -0.43 11.98
C ALA A 13 14.75 -0.25 13.44
N GLY A 14 16.02 -0.50 13.74
CA GLY A 14 16.59 -0.22 15.07
C GLY A 14 17.19 1.17 15.23
N ASN A 15 16.95 2.09 14.28
CA ASN A 15 17.46 3.46 14.38
C ASN A 15 16.98 4.12 15.69
N GLY A 16 17.89 4.80 16.39
CA GLY A 16 17.62 5.39 17.71
C GLY A 16 17.58 4.40 18.88
N MET A 17 17.74 3.09 18.65
CA MET A 17 17.74 2.09 19.71
C MET A 17 19.17 1.69 20.13
N GLY A 18 19.59 2.14 21.31
CA GLY A 18 20.83 1.71 21.98
C GLY A 18 22.16 2.17 21.35
N GLY A 19 22.17 2.66 20.11
CA GLY A 19 23.36 3.16 19.44
C GLY A 19 23.07 3.71 18.03
N ALA A 20 24.04 4.42 17.45
CA ALA A 20 23.94 5.00 16.12
C ALA A 20 23.96 3.93 15.01
N CYS A 21 23.34 4.23 13.87
CA CYS A 21 23.42 3.39 12.68
C CYS A 21 24.84 3.35 12.12
N ILE A 22 25.26 2.17 11.66
CA ILE A 22 26.63 1.93 11.13
C ILE A 22 26.68 1.90 9.59
N GLY A 23 25.56 2.12 8.91
CA GLY A 23 25.48 2.09 7.46
C GLY A 23 24.09 1.69 6.95
N PRO A 24 23.98 1.29 5.67
CA PRO A 24 22.72 0.88 5.06
C PRO A 24 22.09 -0.35 5.72
N ALA A 25 20.76 -0.41 5.75
CA ALA A 25 20.03 -1.51 6.34
C ALA A 25 19.94 -2.73 5.39
N ASN A 26 21.02 -3.50 5.31
CA ASN A 26 21.13 -4.65 4.40
C ASN A 26 20.68 -5.99 5.02
N ILE A 27 20.53 -6.06 6.34
CA ILE A 27 20.18 -7.30 7.05
C ILE A 27 18.67 -7.33 7.26
N ARG A 28 17.97 -8.29 6.65
CA ARG A 28 16.52 -8.45 6.87
C ARG A 28 16.25 -9.35 8.07
N CYS A 29 15.10 -9.17 8.72
CA CYS A 29 14.61 -10.16 9.67
C CYS A 29 14.46 -11.51 8.97
N GLY A 30 15.08 -12.56 9.51
CA GLY A 30 15.08 -13.89 8.87
C GLY A 30 13.72 -14.59 8.86
N LEU A 31 12.78 -14.16 9.72
CA LEU A 31 11.43 -14.70 9.76
C LEU A 31 10.50 -13.94 8.81
N CYS A 32 10.16 -12.68 9.13
CA CYS A 32 9.18 -11.95 8.34
C CYS A 32 9.76 -11.34 7.06
N GLY A 33 11.06 -11.07 6.99
CA GLY A 33 11.67 -10.33 5.89
C GLY A 33 11.23 -8.86 5.73
N ALA A 34 10.25 -8.38 6.49
CA ALA A 34 9.67 -7.05 6.30
C ALA A 34 10.63 -5.92 6.71
N LEU A 35 11.23 -6.03 7.90
CA LEU A 35 12.14 -5.03 8.46
C LEU A 35 13.60 -5.30 8.07
N SER A 36 14.38 -4.21 7.98
CA SER A 36 15.81 -4.26 7.68
C SER A 36 16.63 -3.54 8.76
N TYR A 37 17.87 -3.97 8.95
CA TYR A 37 18.79 -3.49 9.98
C TYR A 37 20.18 -3.26 9.39
N CYS A 38 20.89 -2.26 9.90
CA CYS A 38 22.30 -2.06 9.55
C CYS A 38 23.24 -3.01 10.32
N SER A 39 22.76 -3.64 11.41
CA SER A 39 23.55 -4.56 12.24
C SER A 39 22.68 -5.60 12.95
N SER A 40 23.30 -6.71 13.36
CA SER A 40 22.65 -7.73 14.21
C SER A 40 22.36 -7.20 15.63
N PHE A 41 23.10 -6.19 16.09
CA PHE A 41 22.84 -5.51 17.36
C PHE A 41 21.48 -4.81 17.33
N HIS A 42 21.23 -3.97 16.32
CA HIS A 42 19.95 -3.28 16.16
C HIS A 42 18.78 -4.26 16.01
N GLN A 43 18.98 -5.37 15.29
CA GLN A 43 17.97 -6.44 15.21
C GLN A 43 17.64 -7.02 16.59
N LYS A 44 18.66 -7.33 17.41
CA LYS A 44 18.47 -7.90 18.76
C LYS A 44 17.79 -6.93 19.71
N VAL A 45 18.16 -5.65 19.69
CA VAL A 45 17.54 -4.63 20.55
C VAL A 45 16.09 -4.41 20.14
N HIS A 46 15.83 -4.22 18.85
CA HIS A 46 14.49 -4.02 18.30
C HIS A 46 13.60 -5.29 18.41
N TRP A 47 14.17 -6.47 18.62
CA TRP A 47 13.41 -7.73 18.76
C TRP A 47 12.36 -7.68 19.88
N LYS A 48 12.62 -6.94 20.95
CA LYS A 48 11.69 -6.81 22.08
C LYS A 48 10.32 -6.27 21.67
N GLU A 49 10.30 -5.32 20.72
CA GLU A 49 9.08 -4.74 20.17
C GLU A 49 8.62 -5.49 18.92
N HIS A 50 9.56 -5.91 18.07
CA HIS A 50 9.24 -6.57 16.81
C HIS A 50 8.52 -7.92 16.96
N LYS A 51 8.88 -8.71 17.97
CA LYS A 51 8.44 -10.12 18.09
C LYS A 51 6.92 -10.29 18.05
N GLU A 52 6.17 -9.37 18.63
CA GLU A 52 4.70 -9.41 18.70
C GLU A 52 4.08 -9.24 17.30
N GLU A 53 4.69 -8.40 16.46
CA GLU A 53 4.23 -8.10 15.11
C GLU A 53 4.89 -8.97 14.02
N CYS A 54 5.95 -9.69 14.37
CA CYS A 54 6.79 -10.40 13.41
C CYS A 54 5.99 -11.44 12.61
N LYS A 55 5.13 -12.21 13.28
CA LYS A 55 4.31 -13.24 12.64
C LYS A 55 3.29 -12.63 11.67
N ARG A 56 2.61 -11.56 12.08
CA ARG A 56 1.65 -10.85 11.21
C ARG A 56 2.35 -10.30 9.96
N MET A 57 3.55 -9.73 10.12
CA MET A 57 4.35 -9.25 8.99
C MET A 57 4.82 -10.39 8.08
N GLU A 58 5.15 -11.56 8.63
CA GLU A 58 5.51 -12.75 7.85
C GLU A 58 4.36 -13.18 6.94
N GLU A 59 3.14 -13.25 7.48
CA GLU A 59 1.92 -13.55 6.71
C GLU A 59 1.71 -12.53 5.59
N GLN A 60 1.87 -11.24 5.86
CA GLN A 60 1.76 -10.19 4.84
C GLN A 60 2.84 -10.32 3.75
N MET A 61 4.08 -10.65 4.13
CA MET A 61 5.18 -10.78 3.17
C MET A 61 5.03 -12.00 2.24
N LYS A 62 4.32 -13.07 2.66
CA LYS A 62 3.96 -14.20 1.78
C LYS A 62 3.14 -13.77 0.56
N HIS A 63 2.36 -12.70 0.70
CA HIS A 63 1.51 -12.16 -0.38
C HIS A 63 2.07 -10.87 -0.99
N SER A 64 3.30 -10.48 -0.66
CA SER A 64 3.89 -9.21 -1.12
C SER A 64 4.02 -9.12 -2.65
N SER A 65 4.26 -10.23 -3.34
CA SER A 65 4.30 -10.27 -4.81
C SER A 65 2.93 -9.96 -5.41
N SER A 66 1.85 -10.43 -4.79
CA SER A 66 0.48 -10.18 -5.26
C SER A 66 0.07 -8.72 -5.15
N LEU A 67 0.76 -7.90 -4.33
CA LEU A 67 0.55 -6.45 -4.32
C LEU A 67 1.00 -5.78 -5.62
N HIS A 68 1.99 -6.35 -6.32
CA HIS A 68 2.37 -5.88 -7.66
C HIS A 68 1.41 -6.32 -8.76
N ASP A 69 0.68 -7.42 -8.53
CA ASP A 69 -0.36 -7.92 -9.43
C ASP A 69 -1.70 -7.23 -9.19
N PHE A 70 -1.82 -6.44 -8.11
CA PHE A 70 -3.04 -5.69 -7.87
C PHE A 70 -3.17 -4.61 -8.95
N PRO A 71 -4.32 -4.53 -9.64
CA PRO A 71 -4.55 -3.55 -10.70
C PRO A 71 -4.80 -2.15 -10.12
N PHE A 72 -3.93 -1.67 -9.22
CA PHE A 72 -3.94 -0.31 -8.70
C PHE A 72 -3.35 0.69 -9.70
N SER A 73 -3.44 0.40 -11.00
CA SER A 73 -3.66 1.47 -11.95
C SER A 73 -5.10 1.92 -11.76
N PHE A 74 -5.35 2.73 -10.73
CA PHE A 74 -6.32 3.81 -10.91
C PHE A 74 -5.71 4.65 -12.03
N THR A 75 -6.11 4.28 -13.24
CA THR A 75 -5.46 4.68 -14.48
C THR A 75 -5.56 6.19 -14.57
N GLN A 76 -4.57 6.85 -15.18
CA GLN A 76 -4.69 8.24 -15.63
C GLN A 76 -6.07 8.54 -16.26
N GLU A 77 -6.67 7.54 -16.92
CA GLU A 77 -8.05 7.50 -17.41
C GLU A 77 -9.14 7.87 -16.38
N SER A 78 -9.06 7.45 -15.11
CA SER A 78 -10.10 7.81 -14.13
C SER A 78 -9.95 9.24 -13.63
N THR A 79 -8.71 9.71 -13.45
CA THR A 79 -8.42 11.13 -13.16
C THR A 79 -8.91 12.01 -14.31
N GLU A 80 -8.58 11.67 -15.57
CA GLU A 80 -8.98 12.48 -16.73
C GLU A 80 -10.48 12.39 -17.03
N GLN A 81 -11.09 11.20 -17.06
CA GLN A 81 -12.49 11.06 -17.48
C GLN A 81 -13.51 11.43 -16.38
N VAL A 82 -13.17 11.22 -15.10
CA VAL A 82 -14.09 11.52 -13.98
C VAL A 82 -13.87 12.92 -13.43
N GLU A 83 -12.63 13.42 -13.31
CA GLU A 83 -12.39 14.79 -12.80
C GLU A 83 -12.69 15.88 -13.84
N LEU A 84 -12.58 15.58 -15.15
CA LEU A 84 -13.05 16.47 -16.21
C LEU A 84 -14.56 16.32 -16.49
N GLY A 85 -15.25 15.42 -15.77
CA GLY A 85 -16.70 15.23 -15.84
C GLY A 85 -17.21 14.60 -17.14
N GLU A 86 -16.34 13.97 -17.93
CA GLU A 86 -16.72 13.33 -19.20
C GLU A 86 -17.55 12.06 -18.99
N VAL A 87 -17.31 11.34 -17.89
CA VAL A 87 -18.10 10.16 -17.49
C VAL A 87 -18.38 10.16 -15.99
N SER A 88 -19.53 9.61 -15.60
CA SER A 88 -19.82 9.40 -14.18
C SER A 88 -18.98 8.26 -13.61
N CYS A 89 -18.70 8.33 -12.30
CA CYS A 89 -18.02 7.26 -11.58
C CYS A 89 -18.75 5.90 -11.72
N CYS A 90 -20.09 5.88 -11.70
CA CYS A 90 -20.86 4.63 -11.93
C CYS A 90 -20.59 4.06 -13.34
N SER A 91 -20.64 4.88 -14.39
CA SER A 91 -20.38 4.43 -15.78
C SER A 91 -18.94 3.93 -15.97
N PHE A 92 -17.97 4.58 -15.32
CA PHE A 92 -16.57 4.16 -15.35
C PHE A 92 -16.39 2.77 -14.71
N LEU A 93 -16.96 2.56 -13.52
CA LEU A 93 -16.85 1.29 -12.78
C LEU A 93 -17.62 0.14 -13.46
N GLU A 94 -18.74 0.43 -14.13
CA GLU A 94 -19.52 -0.57 -14.87
C GLU A 94 -18.76 -1.13 -16.06
N ARG A 95 -18.12 -0.26 -16.86
CA ARG A 95 -17.31 -0.69 -18.01
C ARG A 95 -16.18 -1.65 -17.61
N ARG A 96 -15.70 -1.53 -16.38
CA ARG A 96 -14.65 -2.39 -15.82
C ARG A 96 -15.19 -3.60 -15.04
N GLY A 97 -16.52 -3.76 -14.94
CA GLY A 97 -17.16 -4.88 -14.25
C GLY A 97 -16.90 -4.90 -12.74
N ILE A 98 -16.53 -3.77 -12.15
CA ILE A 98 -16.19 -3.63 -10.72
C ILE A 98 -17.16 -2.75 -9.95
N HIS A 99 -18.22 -2.28 -10.61
CA HIS A 99 -19.26 -1.49 -9.96
C HIS A 99 -19.92 -2.27 -8.80
N GLN A 100 -20.04 -1.64 -7.63
CA GLN A 100 -20.61 -2.23 -6.41
C GLN A 100 -19.84 -3.43 -5.83
N ILE A 101 -18.58 -3.65 -6.23
CA ILE A 101 -17.76 -4.77 -5.73
C ILE A 101 -16.78 -4.28 -4.67
N GLY A 102 -16.80 -4.88 -3.47
CA GLY A 102 -15.80 -4.65 -2.43
C GLY A 102 -15.63 -3.17 -2.06
N LEU A 103 -14.39 -2.67 -2.14
CA LEU A 103 -14.05 -1.28 -1.84
C LEU A 103 -14.64 -0.28 -2.87
N TRP A 104 -14.97 -0.71 -4.09
CA TRP A 104 -15.50 0.17 -5.15
C TRP A 104 -16.94 0.63 -4.91
N LYS A 105 -17.64 0.04 -3.93
CA LYS A 105 -19.02 0.42 -3.57
C LYS A 105 -19.10 1.82 -2.94
N SER A 106 -18.04 2.31 -2.29
CA SER A 106 -18.02 3.64 -1.67
C SER A 106 -17.69 4.78 -2.63
N GLU A 107 -17.22 4.46 -3.84
CA GLU A 107 -16.77 5.46 -4.81
C GLU A 107 -17.92 6.13 -5.58
N CYS A 108 -19.15 5.64 -5.40
CA CYS A 108 -20.32 6.21 -6.06
C CYS A 108 -21.57 6.21 -5.16
N GLY A 109 -22.42 7.23 -5.34
CA GLY A 109 -23.68 7.39 -4.58
C GLY A 109 -24.87 6.62 -5.12
N CYS A 110 -24.76 5.94 -6.28
CA CYS A 110 -25.88 5.33 -7.00
C CYS A 110 -26.56 4.12 -6.31
N GLY A 111 -26.15 3.78 -5.08
CA GLY A 111 -26.79 2.77 -4.21
C GLY A 111 -27.20 3.28 -2.83
N GLN A 112 -27.10 4.60 -2.56
CA GLN A 112 -27.66 5.18 -1.34
C GLN A 112 -29.17 5.41 -1.53
N PRO A 113 -30.01 5.14 -0.51
CA PRO A 113 -31.40 5.57 -0.55
C PRO A 113 -31.44 7.07 -0.81
N ILE A 114 -32.12 7.49 -1.87
CA ILE A 114 -32.29 8.91 -2.19
C ILE A 114 -33.00 9.55 -1.00
N LEU A 115 -32.26 10.32 -0.20
CA LEU A 115 -32.88 11.17 0.80
C LEU A 115 -33.55 12.35 0.05
N PRO A 116 -34.74 12.81 0.47
CA PRO A 116 -35.53 13.79 -0.27
C PRO A 116 -34.87 15.16 -0.53
N SER A 117 -33.63 15.39 -0.12
CA SER A 117 -32.94 16.69 -0.23
C SER A 117 -32.17 16.90 -1.54
N ASP A 118 -31.95 15.88 -2.37
CA ASP A 118 -31.14 16.02 -3.60
C ASP A 118 -31.98 16.24 -4.89
N VAL A 119 -33.12 16.92 -4.77
CA VAL A 119 -33.74 17.61 -5.93
C VAL A 119 -33.54 19.11 -5.73
N SER A 120 -32.37 19.62 -6.12
CA SER A 120 -32.13 20.98 -6.65
C SER A 120 -30.63 21.27 -6.84
N ARG A 121 -30.10 21.06 -8.05
CA ARG A 121 -29.59 22.13 -8.93
C ARG A 121 -29.11 21.59 -10.26
#